data_AF-A0A7C7GQP2-F1
#
_entry.id   AF-A0A7C7GQP2-F1
#
_cell.length_a   1.000
_cell.length_b   1.000
_cell.length_c   1.000
_cell.angle_alpha   90.00
_cell.angle_beta   90.00
_cell.angle_gamma   90.00
#
_symmetry.space_group_name_H-M   'P 1'
#
loop_
_entity.id
_entity.type
_entity.pdbx_description
1 polymer ?
#
loop_
_entity_poly.entity_id
_entity_poly.type
_entity_poly.pdbx_seq_one_letter_code
_entity_poly.pdbx_strand_id
1 'polypeptide(L)'
;AKASKNNVAIAIGLEDYTADIGVERTNQGRESLFARSQVVNAARSAGIQAIDTVFSDVNDEDALRESLREAKEIGFDGKGCIHPRQIKPIHEEFAPTEPEMEKAKKIVRAFDEAEAKGLGVVSLGSKMIDPPVVKRAQNTINLAMATGLVPKNWKRK
;
A
#
# COMPACT_ATOMS: atom_id res chain seq x y z
N ALA A 1 1.52 -15.21 -10.68
CA ALA A 1 1.52 -13.75 -10.99
C ALA A 1 1.81 -13.43 -12.47
N LYS A 2 2.80 -14.05 -13.12
CA LYS A 2 3.25 -13.69 -14.50
C LYS A 2 2.67 -14.55 -15.63
N ALA A 3 1.56 -15.26 -15.40
CA ALA A 3 0.99 -16.19 -16.38
C ALA A 3 0.47 -15.50 -17.66
N SER A 4 0.11 -14.22 -17.58
CA SER A 4 -0.33 -13.42 -18.73
C SER A 4 0.13 -11.98 -18.58
N LYS A 5 0.42 -11.33 -19.71
CA LYS A 5 0.69 -9.89 -19.79
C LYS A 5 -0.52 -9.01 -19.45
N ASN A 6 -1.73 -9.60 -19.45
CA ASN A 6 -2.97 -8.92 -19.13
C ASN A 6 -3.26 -8.93 -17.61
N ASN A 7 -2.44 -9.59 -16.80
CA ASN A 7 -2.62 -9.59 -15.36
C ASN A 7 -2.33 -8.18 -14.81
N VAL A 8 -3.26 -7.62 -14.06
CA VAL A 8 -3.15 -6.28 -13.45
C VAL A 8 -3.18 -6.31 -11.93
N ALA A 9 -3.70 -7.38 -11.34
CA ALA A 9 -3.77 -7.56 -9.90
C ALA A 9 -3.84 -9.04 -9.51
N ILE A 10 -3.58 -9.34 -8.24
CA ILE A 10 -3.91 -10.60 -7.57
C ILE A 10 -4.68 -10.26 -6.30
N ALA A 11 -5.80 -10.96 -6.09
CA ALA A 11 -6.57 -10.91 -4.86
C ALA A 11 -6.48 -12.25 -4.12
N ILE A 12 -6.60 -12.20 -2.79
CA ILE A 12 -6.76 -13.39 -1.96
C ILE A 12 -8.20 -13.45 -1.42
N GLY A 13 -8.89 -14.56 -1.65
CA GLY A 13 -10.17 -14.85 -1.01
C GLY A 13 -9.91 -15.60 0.28
N LEU A 14 -9.92 -14.91 1.43
CA LEU A 14 -9.56 -15.56 2.70
C LEU A 14 -10.61 -16.55 3.18
N GLU A 15 -11.90 -16.32 2.96
CA GLU A 15 -12.95 -17.27 3.38
C GLU A 15 -12.73 -18.65 2.73
N ASP A 16 -12.55 -18.67 1.40
CA ASP A 16 -12.26 -19.89 0.65
C ASP A 16 -10.93 -20.51 1.09
N TYR A 17 -9.87 -19.69 1.21
CA TYR A 17 -8.57 -20.17 1.65
C TYR A 17 -8.61 -20.83 3.03
N THR A 18 -9.26 -20.20 4.02
CA THR A 18 -9.35 -20.75 5.38
C THR A 18 -10.19 -22.02 5.43
N ALA A 19 -11.24 -22.11 4.61
CA ALA A 19 -12.03 -23.33 4.45
C ALA A 19 -11.17 -24.47 3.87
N ASP A 20 -10.37 -24.19 2.84
CA ASP A 20 -9.51 -25.19 2.19
C ASP A 20 -8.42 -25.75 3.13
N ILE A 21 -7.85 -24.91 4.00
CA ILE A 21 -6.82 -25.36 4.95
C ILE A 21 -7.40 -25.84 6.30
N GLY A 22 -8.72 -25.78 6.47
CA GLY A 22 -9.42 -26.31 7.64
C GLY A 22 -9.21 -25.51 8.93
N VAL A 23 -9.09 -24.18 8.83
CA VAL A 23 -8.93 -23.29 9.99
C VAL A 23 -10.04 -22.26 10.06
N GLU A 24 -10.33 -21.77 11.26
CA GLU A 24 -11.24 -20.64 11.46
C GLU A 24 -10.51 -19.33 11.14
N ARG A 25 -11.20 -18.43 10.42
CA ARG A 25 -10.73 -17.08 10.19
C ARG A 25 -10.78 -16.28 11.48
N THR A 26 -9.68 -15.63 11.84
CA THR A 26 -9.62 -14.82 13.06
C THR A 26 -9.45 -13.35 12.74
N ASN A 27 -9.89 -12.48 13.66
CA ASN A 27 -9.63 -11.04 13.55
C ASN A 27 -8.13 -10.70 13.66
N GLN A 28 -7.32 -11.58 14.25
CA GLN A 28 -5.86 -11.39 14.35
C GLN A 28 -5.12 -11.76 13.05
N GLY A 29 -5.75 -12.51 12.14
CA GLY A 29 -5.19 -12.85 10.83
C GLY A 29 -3.91 -13.71 10.85
N ARG A 30 -3.52 -14.29 11.99
CA ARG A 30 -2.27 -15.08 12.10
C ARG A 30 -2.29 -16.32 11.22
N GLU A 31 -3.46 -16.95 11.10
CA GLU A 31 -3.70 -18.13 10.26
C GLU A 31 -3.50 -17.84 8.77
N SER A 32 -3.64 -16.57 8.37
CA SER A 32 -3.57 -16.14 6.97
C SER A 32 -2.37 -15.27 6.64
N LEU A 33 -1.58 -14.85 7.64
CA LEU A 33 -0.45 -13.94 7.48
C LEU A 33 0.57 -14.41 6.42
N PHE A 34 0.91 -15.71 6.43
CA PHE A 34 1.83 -16.27 5.44
C PHE A 34 1.27 -16.17 4.02
N ALA A 35 0.03 -16.61 3.81
CA ALA A 35 -0.62 -16.58 2.50
C ALA A 35 -0.80 -15.15 1.99
N ARG A 36 -1.26 -14.22 2.83
CA ARG A 36 -1.39 -12.80 2.52
C ARG A 36 -0.05 -12.18 2.12
N SER A 37 1.01 -12.43 2.90
CA SER A 37 2.36 -11.96 2.59
C SER A 37 2.91 -12.55 1.29
N GLN A 38 2.60 -13.82 1.00
CA GLN A 38 3.00 -14.47 -0.25
C GLN A 38 2.33 -13.81 -1.46
N VAL A 39 1.05 -13.44 -1.35
CA VAL A 39 0.32 -12.73 -2.40
C VAL A 39 0.92 -11.36 -2.67
N VAL A 40 1.25 -10.58 -1.63
CA VAL A 40 1.94 -9.29 -1.80
C VAL A 40 3.27 -9.48 -2.53
N ASN A 41 4.12 -10.40 -2.07
CA ASN A 41 5.42 -10.65 -2.71
C ASN A 41 5.28 -11.11 -4.16
N ALA A 42 4.31 -11.99 -4.46
CA ALA A 42 4.03 -12.45 -5.80
C ALA A 42 3.58 -11.30 -6.72
N ALA A 43 2.68 -10.42 -6.25
CA ALA A 43 2.23 -9.26 -6.98
C ALA A 43 3.37 -8.26 -7.25
N ARG A 44 4.18 -7.93 -6.23
CA ARG A 44 5.35 -7.04 -6.38
C ARG A 44 6.38 -7.59 -7.34
N SER A 45 6.65 -8.89 -7.33
CA SER A 45 7.57 -9.55 -8.27
C SER A 45 7.13 -9.43 -9.73
N ALA A 46 5.82 -9.23 -9.97
CA ALA A 46 5.21 -9.09 -11.28
C ALA A 46 4.88 -7.63 -11.64
N GLY A 47 5.08 -6.67 -10.72
CA GLY A 47 4.76 -5.26 -10.96
C GLY A 47 3.25 -4.98 -11.04
N ILE A 48 2.43 -5.81 -10.40
CA ILE A 48 0.96 -5.70 -10.40
C ILE A 48 0.43 -5.42 -8.99
N GLN A 49 -0.86 -5.07 -8.90
CA GLN A 49 -1.47 -4.73 -7.61
C GLN A 49 -1.74 -5.98 -6.75
N ALA A 50 -1.58 -5.84 -5.44
CA ALA A 50 -2.03 -6.82 -4.46
C ALA A 50 -3.31 -6.30 -3.81
N ILE A 51 -4.39 -7.09 -3.85
CA ILE A 51 -5.67 -6.74 -3.23
C ILE A 51 -5.97 -7.70 -2.09
N ASP A 52 -6.22 -7.16 -0.91
CA ASP A 52 -6.54 -7.95 0.29
C ASP A 52 -7.98 -8.49 0.23
N THR A 53 -8.29 -9.44 1.10
CA THR A 53 -9.61 -10.07 1.20
C THR A 53 -10.73 -9.10 1.60
N VAL A 54 -11.97 -9.54 1.48
CA VAL A 54 -13.16 -8.85 2.01
C VAL A 54 -13.21 -8.84 3.54
N PHE A 55 -13.87 -7.84 4.11
CA PHE A 55 -14.26 -7.82 5.53
C PHE A 55 -15.77 -8.09 5.63
N SER A 56 -16.14 -9.16 6.33
CA SER A 56 -17.50 -9.72 6.30
C SER A 56 -18.49 -8.97 7.20
N ASP A 57 -18.05 -8.45 8.34
CA ASP A 57 -18.92 -7.63 9.20
C ASP A 57 -19.08 -6.22 8.63
N VAL A 58 -20.17 -5.99 7.92
CA VAL A 58 -20.44 -4.70 7.27
C VAL A 58 -20.83 -3.58 8.23
N ASN A 59 -21.15 -3.91 9.49
CA ASN A 59 -21.60 -2.95 10.49
C ASN A 59 -20.46 -2.46 11.40
N ASP A 60 -19.38 -3.24 11.50
CA ASP A 60 -18.21 -2.90 12.31
C ASP A 60 -17.17 -2.10 11.50
N GLU A 61 -17.37 -0.78 11.41
CA GLU A 61 -16.42 0.10 10.72
C GLU A 61 -15.06 0.19 11.44
N ASP A 62 -15.04 0.10 12.77
CA ASP A 62 -13.80 0.22 13.54
C ASP A 62 -12.89 -0.99 13.30
N ALA A 63 -13.43 -2.21 13.36
CA ALA A 63 -12.69 -3.42 13.03
C ALA A 63 -12.29 -3.46 11.55
N LEU A 64 -13.12 -2.93 10.64
CA LEU A 64 -12.73 -2.75 9.24
C LEU A 64 -11.50 -1.84 9.11
N ARG A 65 -11.48 -0.68 9.78
CA ARG A 65 -10.35 0.26 9.71
C ARG A 65 -9.07 -0.34 10.26
N GLU A 66 -9.14 -1.11 11.33
CA GLU A 66 -7.98 -1.83 11.84
C GLU A 66 -7.46 -2.86 10.83
N SER A 67 -8.36 -3.65 10.23
CA SER A 67 -7.99 -4.60 9.17
C SER A 67 -7.39 -3.91 7.94
N LEU A 68 -7.86 -2.70 7.60
CA LEU A 68 -7.31 -1.89 6.50
C LEU A 68 -5.89 -1.42 6.77
N ARG A 69 -5.61 -0.94 8.00
CA ARG A 69 -4.27 -0.51 8.41
C ARG A 69 -3.30 -1.67 8.38
N GLU A 70 -3.70 -2.82 8.93
CA GLU A 70 -2.90 -4.05 8.90
C GLU A 70 -2.59 -4.48 7.44
N ALA A 71 -3.59 -4.47 6.56
CA ALA A 71 -3.40 -4.79 5.15
C ALA A 71 -2.41 -3.84 4.45
N LYS A 72 -2.50 -2.54 4.74
CA LYS A 72 -1.57 -1.52 4.24
C LYS A 72 -0.15 -1.74 4.76
N GLU A 73 0.01 -2.11 6.02
CA GLU A 73 1.31 -2.42 6.64
C GLU A 73 1.97 -3.66 6.03
N ILE A 74 1.19 -4.70 5.72
CA ILE A 74 1.67 -5.90 5.02
C ILE A 74 2.08 -5.56 3.56
N GLY A 75 1.47 -4.52 2.98
CA GLY A 75 1.85 -3.97 1.67
C GLY A 75 0.83 -4.20 0.56
N PHE A 76 -0.44 -4.44 0.89
CA PHE A 76 -1.54 -4.45 -0.07
C PHE A 76 -1.83 -3.03 -0.62
N ASP A 77 -2.36 -2.97 -1.84
CA ASP A 77 -2.75 -1.73 -2.53
C ASP A 77 -4.23 -1.38 -2.33
N GLY A 78 -5.03 -2.33 -1.82
CA GLY A 78 -6.46 -2.18 -1.62
C GLY A 78 -7.06 -3.39 -0.91
N LYS A 79 -8.38 -3.38 -0.76
CA LYS A 79 -9.16 -4.44 -0.10
C LYS A 79 -10.44 -4.74 -0.87
N GLY A 80 -10.88 -5.99 -0.87
CA GLY A 80 -12.19 -6.36 -1.39
C GLY A 80 -13.31 -5.60 -0.66
N CYS A 81 -14.24 -5.01 -1.43
CA CYS A 81 -15.36 -4.22 -0.92
C CYS A 81 -16.66 -4.94 -1.25
N ILE A 82 -17.44 -5.30 -0.21
CA ILE A 82 -18.71 -6.03 -0.37
C ILE A 82 -19.94 -5.20 -0.05
N HIS A 83 -19.76 -3.98 0.49
CA HIS A 83 -20.86 -3.09 0.83
C HIS A 83 -20.49 -1.62 0.61
N PRO A 84 -21.41 -0.75 0.10
CA PRO A 84 -21.11 0.66 -0.17
C PRO A 84 -20.56 1.45 1.01
N ARG A 85 -20.95 1.10 2.25
CA ARG A 85 -20.44 1.74 3.48
C ARG A 85 -18.94 1.55 3.68
N GLN A 86 -18.35 0.51 3.08
CA GLN A 86 -16.92 0.21 3.19
C GLN A 86 -16.08 1.07 2.23
N ILE A 87 -16.69 1.68 1.20
CA ILE A 87 -15.96 2.43 0.15
C ILE A 87 -15.16 3.59 0.75
N LYS A 88 -15.82 4.43 1.57
CA LYS A 88 -15.20 5.59 2.21
C LYS A 88 -14.03 5.19 3.13
N PRO A 89 -14.20 4.30 4.13
CA PRO A 89 -13.08 3.90 5.00
C PRO A 89 -11.94 3.23 4.22
N ILE A 90 -12.25 2.41 3.19
CA ILE A 90 -11.22 1.80 2.33
C ILE A 90 -10.37 2.89 1.66
N HIS A 91 -11.01 3.87 1.00
CA HIS A 91 -10.28 4.95 0.32
C HIS A 91 -9.46 5.81 1.29
N GLU A 92 -10.01 6.12 2.46
CA GLU A 92 -9.33 6.94 3.48
C GLU A 92 -8.09 6.24 4.06
N GLU A 93 -8.18 4.97 4.44
CA GLU A 93 -7.08 4.26 5.09
C GLU A 93 -5.96 3.90 4.10
N PHE A 94 -6.29 3.55 2.85
CA PHE A 94 -5.25 3.29 1.82
C PHE A 94 -4.63 4.55 1.24
N ALA A 95 -5.28 5.71 1.35
CA ALA A 95 -4.68 6.98 0.93
C ALA A 95 -3.44 7.34 1.79
N PRO A 96 -2.44 8.02 1.21
CA PRO A 96 -1.36 8.58 1.99
C PRO A 96 -1.88 9.78 2.80
N THR A 97 -1.49 9.84 4.06
CA THR A 97 -1.82 10.94 4.98
C THR A 97 -1.02 12.20 4.62
N GLU A 98 -1.51 13.36 5.05
CA GLU A 98 -0.79 14.63 4.85
C GLU A 98 0.65 14.61 5.41
N PRO A 99 0.92 14.10 6.62
CA PRO A 99 2.29 13.97 7.12
C PRO A 99 3.17 13.06 6.26
N GLU A 100 2.64 11.95 5.74
CA GLU A 100 3.37 11.05 4.84
C GLU A 100 3.71 11.74 3.52
N MET A 101 2.74 12.48 2.95
CA MET A 101 2.94 13.25 1.73
C MET A 101 4.00 14.33 1.90
N GLU A 102 3.94 15.13 2.96
CA GLU A 102 4.91 16.19 3.21
C GLU A 102 6.33 15.64 3.43
N LYS A 103 6.45 14.55 4.18
CA LYS A 103 7.73 13.84 4.35
C LYS A 103 8.26 13.33 3.01
N ALA A 104 7.41 12.72 2.19
CA ALA A 104 7.79 12.20 0.89
C ALA A 104 8.25 13.32 -0.06
N LYS A 105 7.56 14.47 -0.10
CA LYS A 105 7.96 15.65 -0.88
C LYS A 105 9.36 16.13 -0.48
N LYS A 106 9.64 16.24 0.82
CA LYS A 106 10.95 16.66 1.34
C LYS A 106 12.06 15.69 0.94
N ILE A 107 11.82 14.38 1.06
CA ILE A 107 12.79 13.35 0.67
C ILE A 107 13.12 13.43 -0.83
N VAL A 108 12.09 13.51 -1.68
CA VAL A 108 12.29 13.56 -3.14
C VAL A 108 13.03 14.84 -3.55
N ARG A 109 12.68 16.01 -2.99
CA ARG A 109 13.40 17.26 -3.28
C ARG A 109 14.86 17.22 -2.86
N ALA A 110 15.14 16.74 -1.64
CA ALA A 110 16.50 16.62 -1.14
C ALA A 110 17.35 15.71 -2.02
N PHE A 111 16.76 14.61 -2.52
CA PHE A 111 17.45 13.71 -3.43
C PHE A 111 17.67 14.31 -4.82
N ASP A 112 16.66 14.97 -5.41
CA ASP A 112 16.78 15.67 -6.70
C ASP A 112 17.93 16.71 -6.65
N GLU A 113 18.04 17.47 -5.55
CA GLU A 113 19.11 18.45 -5.34
C GLU A 113 20.50 17.81 -5.20
N ALA A 114 20.57 16.62 -4.58
CA ALA A 114 21.81 15.87 -4.41
C ALA A 114 22.27 15.26 -5.73
N GLU A 115 21.35 14.67 -6.50
CA GLU A 115 21.61 14.10 -7.82
C GLU A 115 22.12 15.18 -8.79
N ALA A 116 21.54 16.39 -8.76
CA ALA A 116 22.03 17.53 -9.54
C ALA A 116 23.48 17.95 -9.20
N LYS A 117 23.97 17.59 -8.01
CA LYS A 117 25.36 17.81 -7.54
C LYS A 117 26.25 16.57 -7.75
N GLY A 118 25.74 15.51 -8.39
CA GLY A 118 26.45 14.25 -8.58
C GLY A 118 26.56 13.37 -7.31
N LEU A 119 25.72 13.61 -6.31
CA LEU A 119 25.72 12.85 -5.05
C LEU A 119 24.63 11.76 -5.09
N GLY A 120 25.00 10.52 -4.77
CA GLY A 120 24.07 9.39 -4.70
C GLY A 120 23.35 9.21 -3.36
N VAL A 121 23.74 9.99 -2.34
CA VAL A 121 23.15 9.97 -0.98
C VAL A 121 23.13 11.39 -0.41
N VAL A 122 22.13 11.68 0.42
CA VAL A 122 21.99 12.99 1.08
C VAL A 122 21.48 12.84 2.50
N SER A 123 21.93 13.71 3.41
CA SER A 123 21.42 13.76 4.78
C SER A 123 20.26 14.75 4.87
N LEU A 124 19.12 14.31 5.41
CA LEU A 124 17.99 15.17 5.76
C LEU A 124 17.74 15.07 7.27
N GLY A 125 18.16 16.10 8.01
CA GLY A 125 18.22 16.03 9.48
C GLY A 125 19.24 15.00 9.93
N SER A 126 18.82 14.05 10.78
CA SER A 126 19.66 12.94 11.27
C SER A 126 19.62 11.68 10.41
N LYS A 127 18.87 11.66 9.30
CA LYS A 127 18.64 10.46 8.49
C LYS A 127 19.34 10.56 7.14
N MET A 128 19.96 9.46 6.74
CA MET A 128 20.47 9.26 5.38
C MET A 128 19.32 8.95 4.43
N ILE A 129 19.31 9.62 3.28
CA ILE A 129 18.44 9.37 2.16
C ILE A 129 19.25 8.66 1.09
N ASP A 130 18.85 7.42 0.81
CA ASP A 130 19.40 6.53 -0.20
C ASP A 130 18.31 6.15 -1.25
N PRO A 131 18.66 5.47 -2.35
CA PRO A 131 17.68 5.14 -3.39
C PRO A 131 16.44 4.36 -2.89
N PRO A 132 16.54 3.39 -1.96
CA PRO A 132 15.37 2.73 -1.37
C PRO A 132 14.43 3.68 -0.60
N VAL A 133 14.97 4.62 0.19
CA VAL A 133 14.17 5.64 0.89
C VAL A 133 13.44 6.54 -0.12
N VAL A 134 14.13 6.97 -1.17
CA VAL A 134 13.56 7.80 -2.24
C VAL A 134 12.48 7.06 -3.00
N LYS A 135 12.71 5.79 -3.36
CA LYS A 135 11.72 4.95 -4.05
C LYS A 135 10.40 4.86 -3.27
N ARG A 136 10.48 4.67 -1.95
CA ARG A 136 9.29 4.65 -1.09
C ARG A 136 8.58 6.01 -1.07
N ALA A 137 9.31 7.10 -0.93
CA ALA A 137 8.74 8.45 -0.99
C ALA A 137 8.08 8.72 -2.35
N GLN A 138 8.70 8.33 -3.45
CA GLN A 138 8.14 8.49 -4.79
C GLN A 138 6.86 7.67 -4.96
N ASN A 139 6.79 6.45 -4.41
CA ASN A 139 5.57 5.65 -4.41
C ASN A 139 4.43 6.35 -3.66
N THR A 140 4.69 6.92 -2.48
CA THR A 140 3.70 7.71 -1.71
C THR A 140 3.15 8.88 -2.54
N ILE A 141 4.04 9.63 -3.21
CA ILE A 141 3.62 10.75 -4.07
C ILE A 141 2.85 10.27 -5.30
N ASN A 142 3.27 9.18 -5.93
CA ASN A 142 2.57 8.61 -7.08
C ASN A 142 1.15 8.19 -6.70
N LEU A 143 0.98 7.56 -5.53
CA LEU A 143 -0.34 7.21 -5.00
C LEU A 143 -1.18 8.46 -4.74
N ALA A 144 -0.62 9.47 -4.07
CA ALA A 144 -1.29 10.75 -3.82
C ALA A 144 -1.73 11.46 -5.11
N MET A 145 -0.94 11.37 -6.18
CA MET A 145 -1.31 11.91 -7.50
C MET A 145 -2.43 11.09 -8.15
N ALA A 146 -2.38 9.77 -8.05
CA ALA A 146 -3.40 8.88 -8.59
C ALA A 146 -4.76 9.06 -7.91
N THR A 147 -4.77 9.43 -6.62
CA THR A 147 -5.98 9.71 -5.84
C THR A 147 -6.38 11.19 -5.84
N GLY A 148 -5.66 12.06 -6.55
CA GLY A 148 -6.00 13.48 -6.68
C GLY A 148 -5.65 14.35 -5.46
N LEU A 149 -4.92 13.82 -4.47
CA LEU A 149 -4.49 14.55 -3.27
C LEU A 149 -3.30 15.48 -3.55
N VAL A 150 -2.48 15.14 -4.55
CA VAL A 150 -1.31 15.95 -4.96
C VAL A 150 -1.39 16.21 -6.47
N PRO A 151 -1.21 17.46 -6.93
CA PRO A 151 -1.24 17.73 -8.37
C PRO A 151 0.03 17.22 -9.06
N LYS A 152 -0.08 16.85 -10.35
CA LYS A 152 1.04 16.32 -11.14
C LYS A 152 2.27 17.25 -11.20
N ASN A 153 2.06 18.56 -11.04
CA ASN A 153 3.10 19.59 -11.07
C ASN A 153 3.62 19.99 -9.68
N TRP A 154 3.42 19.18 -8.64
CA TRP A 154 3.80 19.52 -7.26
C TRP A 154 5.29 19.88 -7.07
N LYS A 155 6.18 19.44 -7.97
CA LYS A 155 7.61 19.80 -7.96
C LYS A 155 7.88 21.25 -8.41
N ARG A 156 6.94 21.91 -9.11
CA ARG A 156 7.12 23.28 -9.64
C ARG A 156 6.74 24.39 -8.65
N LYS A 157 6.28 24.03 -7.45
CA LYS A 157 5.90 24.98 -6.38
C LYS A 157 6.92 25.00 -5.27
#